data_AF-A0A6B2TKC5-F1
#
_entry.id   AF-A0A6B2TKC5-F1
#
_cell.length_a   1.000
_cell.length_b   1.000
_cell.length_c   1.000
_cell.angle_alpha   90.00
_cell.angle_beta   90.00
_cell.angle_gamma   90.00
#
_symmetry.space_group_name_H-M   'P 1'
#
loop_
_entity.id
_entity.type
_entity.pdbx_description
1 polymer ?
#
loop_
_entity_poly.entity_id
_entity_poly.type
_entity_poly.pdbx_seq_one_letter_code
_entity_poly.pdbx_strand_id
1 'polypeptide(L)' 'VLEAAREGGLLIGKGGGHDTSVLRVAPPLSLTVAEAEEGAAILERALRGA' A
#
# COMPACT_ATOMS: atom_id res chain seq x y z
N VAL A 1 -7.55 4.44 3.83
CA VAL A 1 -6.27 3.83 3.40
C VAL A 1 -6.24 3.40 1.93
N LEU A 2 -7.01 2.40 1.47
CA LEU A 2 -6.91 1.88 0.09
C LEU A 2 -7.12 2.96 -0.99
N GLU A 3 -8.20 3.75 -0.87
CA GLU A 3 -8.48 4.84 -1.84
C GLU A 3 -7.40 5.93 -1.80
N ALA A 4 -6.98 6.35 -0.60
CA ALA A 4 -5.91 7.35 -0.44
C ALA A 4 -4.56 6.87 -1.02
N ALA A 5 -4.24 5.58 -0.88
CA ALA A 5 -3.05 4.99 -1.51
C ALA A 5 -3.18 5.00 -3.04
N ARG A 6 -4.35 4.63 -3.57
CA ARG A 6 -4.65 4.63 -5.01
C ARG A 6 -4.56 6.04 -5.61
N GLU A 7 -5.09 7.05 -4.94
CA GLU A 7 -4.98 8.46 -5.34
C GLU A 7 -3.51 8.93 -5.35
N GLY A 8 -2.69 8.43 -4.43
CA GLY A 8 -1.25 8.67 -4.41
C GLY A 8 -0.45 7.85 -5.42
N GLY A 9 -1.08 7.04 -6.27
CA GLY A 9 -0.41 6.22 -7.28
C GLY A 9 0.05 4.84 -6.82
N LEU A 10 -0.26 4.43 -5.58
CA LEU A 10 0.11 3.13 -5.02
C LEU A 10 -1.07 2.16 -5.02
N LEU A 11 -0.93 1.03 -5.71
CA LEU A 11 -1.91 -0.05 -5.69
C LEU A 11 -1.58 -1.08 -4.61
N ILE A 12 -2.50 -1.27 -3.67
CA ILE A 12 -2.43 -2.28 -2.60
C ILE A 12 -3.76 -3.01 -2.46
N GLY A 13 -3.72 -4.24 -1.94
CA GLY A 13 -4.91 -5.06 -1.74
C GLY A 13 -5.40 -5.09 -0.30
N LYS A 14 -6.67 -5.46 -0.11
CA LYS A 14 -7.18 -5.94 1.19
C LYS A 14 -6.95 -7.45 1.32
N GLY A 15 -6.62 -7.93 2.50
CA GLY A 15 -6.49 -9.35 2.81
C GLY A 15 -7.14 -9.73 4.15
N GLY A 16 -6.99 -11.02 4.50
CA GLY A 16 -7.55 -11.62 5.70
C GLY A 16 -9.00 -12.07 5.56
N GLY A 17 -9.50 -12.79 6.57
CA GLY A 17 -10.88 -13.31 6.62
C GLY A 17 -11.91 -12.25 7.03
N HIS A 18 -13.12 -12.71 7.38
CA HIS A 18 -14.15 -11.85 7.97
C HIS A 18 -13.61 -11.11 9.20
N ASP A 19 -13.96 -9.83 9.33
CA ASP A 19 -13.58 -8.94 10.43
C ASP A 19 -12.07 -8.78 10.65
N THR A 20 -11.29 -8.78 9.56
CA THR A 20 -9.85 -8.48 9.59
C THR A 20 -9.49 -7.20 8.82
N SER A 21 -8.33 -6.64 9.15
CA SER A 21 -7.83 -5.37 8.60
C SER A 21 -6.42 -5.51 8.03
N VAL A 22 -6.16 -6.56 7.26
CA VAL A 22 -4.85 -6.79 6.65
C VAL A 22 -4.73 -6.04 5.32
N LEU A 23 -3.63 -5.31 5.14
CA LEU A 23 -3.21 -4.76 3.85
C LEU A 23 -2.20 -5.72 3.20
N ARG A 24 -2.31 -5.88 1.87
CA ARG A 24 -1.43 -6.76 1.09
C ARG A 24 -0.60 -5.92 0.12
N VAL A 25 0.71 -6.12 0.19
CA VAL A 25 1.72 -5.54 -0.69
C VAL A 25 2.32 -6.69 -1.50
N ALA A 26 2.07 -6.70 -2.81
CA ALA A 26 2.47 -7.78 -3.71
C ALA A 26 3.17 -7.19 -4.95
N PRO A 27 4.36 -6.58 -4.79
CA PRO A 27 5.08 -5.98 -5.89
C PRO A 27 5.68 -7.05 -6.80
N PRO A 28 6.05 -6.70 -8.05
CA PRO A 28 6.87 -7.57 -8.88
C PRO A 28 8.25 -7.80 -8.23
N LEU A 29 8.86 -8.96 -8.49
CA LEU A 29 10.21 -9.28 -7.97
C LEU A 29 11.33 -8.46 -8.62
N SER A 30 11.00 -7.65 -9.63
CA SER A 30 11.90 -6.69 -10.26
C SER A 30 11.88 -5.30 -9.58
N LEU A 31 11.07 -5.11 -8.53
CA LEU A 31 10.96 -3.85 -7.82
C LEU A 31 12.33 -3.42 -7.29
N THR A 32 12.70 -2.17 -7.56
CA THR A 32 13.92 -1.55 -7.04
C THR A 32 13.71 -0.99 -5.63
N VAL A 33 14.80 -0.73 -4.92
CA VAL A 33 14.74 -0.09 -3.60
C VAL A 33 14.10 1.30 -3.70
N ALA A 34 14.43 2.09 -4.72
CA ALA A 34 13.88 3.43 -4.90
C ALA A 34 12.35 3.41 -5.08
N GLU A 35 11.82 2.49 -5.90
CA GLU A 35 10.37 2.32 -6.08
C GLU A 35 9.69 1.84 -4.78
N ALA A 36 10.36 0.98 -4.01
CA ALA A 36 9.86 0.54 -2.71
C ALA A 36 9.76 1.69 -1.70
N GLU A 37 10.77 2.55 -1.65
CA GLU A 37 10.79 3.75 -0.79
C GLU A 37 9.70 4.75 -1.18
N GLU A 38 9.50 4.98 -2.48
CA GLU A 38 8.40 5.82 -2.98
C GLU A 38 7.03 5.25 -2.54
N GLY A 39 6.81 3.95 -2.78
CA GLY A 39 5.59 3.27 -2.35
C GLY A 39 5.38 3.33 -0.84
N ALA A 40 6.43 3.14 -0.04
CA ALA A 40 6.36 3.23 1.42
C ALA A 40 5.93 4.63 1.88
N ALA A 41 6.46 5.69 1.26
CA ALA A 41 6.09 7.07 1.59
C ALA A 41 4.62 7.40 1.25
N ILE A 42 4.09 6.84 0.16
CA ILE A 42 2.66 6.96 -0.17
C ILE A 42 1.81 6.21 0.86
N LEU A 43 2.19 4.98 1.20
CA LEU A 43 1.48 4.15 2.18
C LEU A 43 1.45 4.81 3.57
N GLU A 44 2.56 5.37 4.03
CA GLU A 44 2.63 6.06 5.31
C GLU A 44 1.62 7.22 5.37
N ARG A 45 1.60 8.06 4.33
CA ARG A 45 0.65 9.19 4.24
C ARG A 45 -0.80 8.70 4.26
N ALA A 46 -1.11 7.65 3.50
CA ALA A 46 -2.45 7.07 3.44
C ALA A 46 -2.90 6.43 4.77
N LEU A 47 -1.97 5.96 5.61
CA LEU A 47 -2.25 5.43 6.94
C LEU A 47 -2.48 6.54 7.98
N ARG A 48 -1.71 7.63 7.92
CA ARG A 48 -1.84 8.75 8.86
C ARG A 48 -3.10 9.60 8.62
N GLY A 49 -3.59 9.64 7.38
CA GLY A 49 -4.79 10.38 7.01
C GLY A 49 -6.10 9.60 7.12
N ALA A 50 -6.08 8.37 7.64
CA ALA A 50 -7.23 7.47 7.73
C ALA A 50 -7.71 7.28 9.18
#